data_AF-A0A379FQM7-F1
#
_entry.id   AF-A0A379FQM7-F1
#
_cell.length_a   1.000
_cell.length_b   1.000
_cell.length_c   1.000
_cell.angle_alpha   90.00
_cell.angle_beta   90.00
_cell.angle_gamma   90.00
#
_symmetry.space_group_name_H-M   'P 1'
#
loop_
_entity.id
_entity.type
_entity.pdbx_description
1 polymer ?
#
loop_
_entity_poly.entity_id
_entity_poly.type
_entity_poly.pdbx_seq_one_letter_code
_entity_poly.pdbx_strand_id
1 'polypeptide(L)' 'MCISSKKLEINKNEEVINIINLKAPPELIGSLRLKDDIYPAYHMNKEHWITIKLPGRLTDDELKELIEDSYRLTA' A
#
# COMPACT_ATOMS: atom_id res chain seq x y z
N MET A 1 -6.12 -1.43 -8.28
CA MET A 1 -6.07 -0.54 -9.46
C MET A 1 -4.74 -0.72 -10.17
N CYS A 2 -4.66 -0.48 -11.49
CA CYS A 2 -3.42 -0.57 -12.26
C CYS A 2 -2.82 0.82 -12.46
N ILE A 3 -1.52 0.99 -12.24
CA ILE A 3 -0.81 2.26 -12.46
C ILE A 3 0.57 2.02 -13.10
N SER A 4 1.18 3.08 -13.65
CA SER A 4 2.58 3.05 -14.04
C SER A 4 3.48 3.05 -12.80
N SER A 5 4.47 2.17 -12.74
CA SER A 5 5.44 2.06 -11.62
C SER A 5 6.20 3.35 -11.33
N LYS A 6 6.37 4.24 -12.33
CA LYS A 6 6.96 5.58 -12.13
C LYS A 6 6.20 6.42 -11.10
N LYS A 7 4.90 6.18 -10.93
CA LYS A 7 4.05 6.91 -9.97
C LYS A 7 4.36 6.58 -8.51
N LEU A 8 4.99 5.44 -8.24
CA LEU A 8 5.45 5.02 -6.91
C LEU A 8 6.97 5.13 -6.73
N GLU A 9 7.67 5.71 -7.72
CA GLU A 9 9.13 5.87 -7.69
C GLU A 9 9.91 4.54 -7.58
N ILE A 10 9.29 3.42 -7.95
CA ILE A 10 9.86 2.07 -7.81
C ILE A 10 10.95 1.87 -8.88
N ASN A 11 10.63 2.15 -10.14
CA ASN A 11 11.46 1.80 -11.30
C ASN A 11 11.38 2.88 -12.40
N LYS A 12 12.46 3.07 -13.19
CA LYS A 12 12.46 3.96 -14.37
C LYS A 12 11.73 3.36 -15.58
N ASN A 13 11.51 2.05 -15.58
CA ASN A 13 10.78 1.35 -16.64
C ASN A 13 9.27 1.53 -16.41
N GLU A 14 8.54 2.03 -17.40
CA GLU A 14 7.09 2.27 -17.32
C GLU A 14 6.28 0.96 -17.40
N GLU A 15 6.45 0.11 -16.41
CA GLU A 15 5.63 -1.10 -16.28
C GLU A 15 4.29 -0.76 -15.62
N VAL A 16 3.25 -1.49 -16.04
CA VAL A 16 1.93 -1.43 -15.41
C VAL A 16 1.93 -2.39 -14.23
N ILE A 17 1.71 -1.87 -13.02
CA ILE A 17 1.65 -2.63 -11.77
C ILE A 17 0.26 -2.56 -11.16
N ASN A 18 -0.11 -3.60 -10.42
CA ASN A 18 -1.32 -3.59 -9.60
C ASN A 18 -0.99 -3.03 -8.22
N ILE A 19 -1.89 -2.20 -7.71
CA ILE A 19 -1.78 -1.66 -6.35
C ILE A 19 -3.14 -1.69 -5.65
N ILE A 20 -3.10 -1.66 -4.32
CA ILE A 20 -4.25 -1.43 -3.45
C ILE A 20 -3.93 -0.34 -2.43
N ASN A 21 -4.91 0.50 -2.11
CA ASN A 21 -4.81 1.48 -1.03
C ASN A 21 -5.56 0.96 0.18
N LEU A 22 -4.90 0.96 1.34
CA LEU A 22 -5.49 0.52 2.60
C LEU A 22 -5.36 1.64 3.62
N LYS A 23 -6.43 1.85 4.40
CA LYS A 23 -6.44 2.79 5.51
C LYS A 23 -5.68 2.18 6.68
N ALA A 24 -4.88 2.98 7.37
CA ALA A 24 -4.11 2.55 8.52
C ALA A 24 -4.07 3.66 9.58
N PRO A 25 -3.87 3.32 10.87
CA PRO A 25 -3.67 4.30 11.91
C PRO A 25 -2.40 5.13 11.65
N PRO A 26 -2.41 6.46 11.85
CA PRO A 26 -1.24 7.32 11.63
C PRO A 26 0.04 6.84 12.33
N GLU A 27 -0.10 6.28 13.52
CA GLU A 27 1.00 5.73 14.32
C GLU A 27 1.67 4.50 13.68
N LEU A 28 0.97 3.78 12.79
CA LEU A 28 1.50 2.60 12.11
C LEU A 28 2.07 2.91 10.71
N ILE A 29 1.74 4.05 10.11
CA ILE A 29 2.16 4.41 8.74
C ILE A 29 3.68 4.30 8.57
N GLY A 30 4.44 4.83 9.54
CA GLY A 30 5.91 4.80 9.50
C GLY A 30 6.46 3.37 9.46
N SER A 31 6.02 2.53 10.40
CA SER A 31 6.44 1.13 10.51
C SER A 31 6.02 0.28 9.31
N LEU A 32 4.80 0.48 8.80
CA LEU A 32 4.30 -0.25 7.63
C LEU A 32 5.13 0.06 6.39
N ARG A 33 5.54 1.31 6.19
CA ARG A 33 6.39 1.74 5.07
C ARG A 33 7.84 1.23 5.15
N LEU A 34 8.26 0.59 6.24
CA LEU A 34 9.54 -0.11 6.31
C LEU A 34 9.48 -1.51 5.70
N LYS A 35 8.28 -2.07 5.51
CA LYS A 35 8.11 -3.36 4.83
C LYS A 35 8.28 -3.17 3.31
N ASP A 36 8.80 -4.21 2.66
CA ASP A 36 8.86 -4.26 1.22
C ASP A 36 7.47 -4.13 0.58
N ASP A 37 7.42 -3.52 -0.60
CA ASP A 37 6.20 -3.32 -1.41
C ASP A 37 5.09 -2.45 -0.78
N ILE A 38 5.38 -1.77 0.33
CA ILE A 38 4.51 -0.76 0.95
C ILE A 38 5.07 0.65 0.71
N TYR A 39 4.24 1.52 0.14
CA TYR A 39 4.60 2.84 -0.35
C TYR A 39 3.72 3.94 0.26
N PRO A 40 4.15 5.22 0.19
CA PRO A 40 3.27 6.35 0.46
C PRO A 40 1.97 6.24 -0.33
N ALA A 41 0.85 6.64 0.29
CA ALA A 41 -0.45 6.56 -0.34
C ALA A 41 -0.51 7.26 -1.71
N TYR A 42 -0.95 6.51 -2.72
CA TYR A 42 -1.27 6.99 -4.05
C TYR A 42 -2.67 7.61 -4.05
N HIS A 43 -2.75 8.91 -4.38
CA HIS A 43 -3.99 9.70 -4.45
C HIS A 43 -4.83 9.80 -3.16
N MET A 44 -4.43 9.15 -2.06
CA MET A 44 -5.07 9.23 -0.75
C MET A 44 -4.20 10.03 0.24
N ASN A 45 -4.75 10.33 1.42
CA ASN A 45 -4.02 11.01 2.48
C ASN A 45 -2.88 10.12 3.02
N LYS A 46 -1.63 10.58 2.89
CA LYS A 46 -0.41 9.84 3.26
C LYS A 46 -0.23 9.64 4.77
N GLU A 47 -0.99 10.35 5.60
CA GLU A 47 -1.00 10.19 7.06
C GLU A 47 -1.97 9.10 7.54
N HIS A 48 -2.90 8.65 6.68
CA HIS A 48 -3.95 7.70 7.06
C HIS A 48 -4.06 6.49 6.12
N TRP A 49 -3.28 6.47 5.04
CA TRP A 49 -3.37 5.45 4.03
C TRP A 49 -1.97 5.01 3.61
N ILE A 50 -1.89 3.77 3.13
CA ILE A 50 -0.71 3.18 2.50
C ILE A 50 -1.10 2.61 1.14
N THR A 51 -0.12 2.49 0.24
CA THR A 51 -0.27 1.79 -1.02
C THR A 51 0.57 0.52 -1.01
N ILE A 52 -0.02 -0.61 -1.37
CA ILE A 52 0.67 -1.90 -1.46
C ILE A 52 0.72 -2.33 -2.93
N LYS A 53 1.91 -2.70 -3.42
CA LYS A 53 2.11 -3.27 -4.76
C LYS A 53 1.76 -4.76 -4.78
N LEU A 54 1.05 -5.20 -5.82
CA LEU A 54 0.62 -6.59 -6.02
C LEU A 54 1.14 -7.14 -7.38
N PRO A 55 1.61 -8.41 -7.43
CA PRO A 55 1.99 -9.21 -6.27
C PRO A 55 3.17 -8.57 -5.54
N GLY A 56 3.20 -8.72 -4.23
CA GLY A 56 4.24 -8.19 -3.36
C GLY A 56 4.91 -9.29 -2.54
N ARG A 57 5.73 -8.89 -1.58
CA ARG A 57 6.44 -9.79 -0.65
C ARG A 57 5.67 -10.12 0.64
N LEU A 58 4.56 -9.45 0.91
CA LEU A 58 3.69 -9.78 2.04
C LEU A 58 3.10 -11.18 1.83
N THR A 59 3.00 -11.93 2.92
CA THR A 59 2.24 -13.18 2.92
C THR A 59 0.75 -12.89 2.73
N ASP A 60 0.01 -13.88 2.22
CA ASP A 60 -1.45 -13.74 2.05
C ASP A 60 -2.17 -13.40 3.36
N ASP A 61 -1.68 -13.92 4.49
CA ASP A 61 -2.29 -13.68 5.79
C ASP A 61 -2.00 -12.27 6.30
N GLU A 62 -0.77 -11.76 6.16
CA GLU A 62 -0.47 -10.34 6.43
C GLU A 62 -1.30 -9.39 5.57
N LEU A 63 -1.48 -9.71 4.28
CA LEU A 63 -2.29 -8.88 3.39
C LEU A 63 -3.77 -8.88 3.82
N LYS A 64 -4.31 -10.04 4.20
CA LYS A 64 -5.69 -10.14 4.70
C LYS A 64 -5.89 -9.37 6.00
N GLU A 65 -4.94 -9.45 6.94
CA GLU A 65 -4.99 -8.69 8.19
C GLU A 65 -5.02 -7.18 7.92
N LEU A 66 -4.16 -6.68 7.03
CA LEU A 66 -4.17 -5.26 6.64
C LEU A 66 -5.47 -4.83 5.96
N ILE A 67 -6.09 -5.71 5.17
CA ILE A 67 -7.38 -5.45 4.54
C ILE A 67 -8.49 -5.38 5.59
N GLU A 68 -8.52 -6.31 6.54
CA GLU A 68 -9.48 -6.35 7.64
C GLU A 68 -9.35 -5.11 8.55
N ASP A 69 -8.13 -4.74 8.92
CA ASP A 69 -7.86 -3.53 9.72
C ASP A 69 -8.32 -2.26 8.98
N SER A 70 -8.01 -2.16 7.68
CA SER A 70 -8.48 -1.06 6.85
C SER A 70 -10.00 -1.00 6.80
N TYR A 71 -10.67 -2.15 6.66
CA TYR A 71 -12.13 -2.23 6.64
C TYR A 71 -12.73 -1.72 7.95
N ARG A 72 -12.21 -2.14 9.10
CA ARG A 72 -12.65 -1.68 10.44
C ARG A 72 -12.48 -0.19 10.65
N LEU A 73 -11.45 0.43 10.06
CA LEU A 73 -11.23 1.89 10.12
C LEU A 73 -12.16 2.70 9.21
N THR A 74 -12.93 2.03 8.35
CA THR A 74 -13.88 2.64 7.40
C THR A 74 -15.34 2.26 7.63
N ALA A 75 -15.59 1.41 8.63
CA ALA A 75 -16.93 1.01 9.06
C ALA A 75 -17.67 2.15 9.78
#